data_AF-A0A6I1HCX6-F1
#
_entry.id   AF-A0A6I1HCX6-F1
#
_cell.length_a   1.000
_cell.length_b   1.000
_cell.length_c   1.000
_cell.angle_alpha   90.00
_cell.angle_beta   90.00
_cell.angle_gamma   90.00
#
_symmetry.space_group_name_H-M   'P 1'
#
loop_
_entity.id
_entity.type
_entity.pdbx_description
1 polymer ?
#
loop_
_entity_poly.entity_id
_entity_poly.type
_entity_poly.pdbx_seq_one_letter_code
_entity_poly.pdbx_strand_id
1 'polypeptide(L)'
;MQWINNSLVQSAIISPVIGALLGILFAGLNNPPSGGTTTVQQTTIVFKNVTNINNNGGRGSSSSDDGISILILSVMLIAGITWGYSRYASEILGYWANGLFTCSTFILAAGITSALRGQYSSYDWVWYIFMPTLAIAFSFHLLYLAKIGIIPNVREFARMHTFMDFYLNVLREEHRSWLLFQIAGVLFGVLAAIIATMRSLHYLSLMNQRSGSALAGAWRLIAKITFASASSTGLFFLLFLTGLSYFMLSGNAFEFWPHKP
;
A
#
# COMPACT_ATOMS: atom_id res chain seq x y z
N MET A 1 -27.07 11.23 14.89
CA MET A 1 -25.68 10.74 14.75
C MET A 1 -25.53 9.45 13.93
N GLN A 2 -26.47 9.06 13.06
CA GLN A 2 -26.33 7.87 12.19
C GLN A 2 -25.56 8.12 10.88
N TRP A 3 -25.39 9.40 10.49
CA TRP A 3 -24.75 9.78 9.23
C TRP A 3 -23.23 9.50 9.19
N ILE A 4 -22.53 9.69 10.31
CA ILE A 4 -21.07 9.50 10.43
C ILE A 4 -20.67 8.02 10.37
N ASN A 5 -21.58 7.09 10.71
CA ASN A 5 -21.31 5.64 10.68
C ASN A 5 -21.68 4.99 9.33
N ASN A 6 -22.16 5.75 8.36
CA ASN A 6 -22.45 5.22 7.04
C ASN A 6 -21.15 5.00 6.26
N SER A 7 -20.89 3.78 5.80
CA SER A 7 -19.66 3.41 5.08
C SER A 7 -19.46 4.19 3.78
N LEU A 8 -20.53 4.60 3.11
CA LEU A 8 -20.47 5.48 1.94
C LEU A 8 -20.04 6.90 2.34
N VAL A 9 -20.53 7.43 3.46
CA VAL A 9 -20.14 8.77 3.95
C VAL A 9 -18.70 8.75 4.46
N GLN A 10 -18.30 7.69 5.16
CA GLN A 10 -16.92 7.52 5.63
C GLN A 10 -15.94 7.41 4.46
N SER A 11 -16.26 6.63 3.44
CA SER A 11 -15.41 6.43 2.25
C SER A 11 -15.41 7.61 1.28
N ALA A 12 -16.56 8.23 1.03
CA ALA A 12 -16.71 9.24 -0.02
C ALA A 12 -16.54 10.68 0.46
N ILE A 13 -16.68 10.94 1.77
CA ILE A 13 -16.62 12.30 2.32
C ILE A 13 -15.52 12.40 3.38
N ILE A 14 -15.60 11.62 4.46
CA ILE A 14 -14.71 11.81 5.62
C ILE A 14 -13.26 11.44 5.28
N SER A 15 -13.03 10.27 4.69
CA SER A 15 -11.71 9.80 4.28
C SER A 15 -11.03 10.75 3.26
N PRO A 16 -11.72 11.15 2.17
CA PRO A 16 -11.23 12.19 1.25
C PRO A 16 -10.89 13.52 1.92
N VAL A 17 -11.74 13.99 2.84
CA VAL A 17 -11.50 15.26 3.54
C VAL A 17 -10.27 15.15 4.44
N ILE A 18 -10.10 14.06 5.19
CA ILE A 18 -8.90 13.85 6.02
C ILE A 18 -7.64 13.79 5.14
N GLY A 19 -7.68 13.04 4.04
CA GLY A 19 -6.54 12.96 3.12
C GLY A 19 -6.21 14.30 2.49
N ALA A 20 -7.21 15.05 2.04
CA ALA A 20 -7.03 16.40 1.51
C ALA A 20 -6.48 17.38 2.56
N LEU A 21 -7.01 17.37 3.78
CA LEU A 21 -6.52 18.21 4.88
C LEU A 21 -5.06 17.89 5.22
N LEU A 22 -4.71 16.61 5.32
CA LEU A 22 -3.33 16.19 5.54
C LEU A 22 -2.44 16.61 4.36
N GLY A 23 -2.90 16.46 3.12
CA GLY A 23 -2.16 16.89 1.93
C GLY A 23 -1.89 18.40 1.94
N ILE A 24 -2.92 19.21 2.21
CA ILE A 24 -2.82 20.67 2.30
C ILE A 24 -1.94 21.09 3.49
N LEU A 25 -2.11 20.51 4.67
CA LEU A 25 -1.29 20.82 5.84
C LEU A 25 0.17 20.49 5.58
N PHE A 26 0.45 19.28 5.11
CA PHE A 26 1.82 18.84 4.86
C PHE A 26 2.46 19.62 3.71
N ALA A 27 1.70 20.00 2.68
CA ALA A 27 2.21 20.81 1.57
C ALA A 27 2.21 22.32 1.84
N GLY A 28 1.43 22.81 2.80
CA GLY A 28 1.18 24.24 3.04
C GLY A 28 1.94 24.83 4.22
N LEU A 29 2.41 24.03 5.19
CA LEU A 29 3.02 24.50 6.44
C LEU A 29 4.38 25.22 6.32
N ASN A 30 4.88 25.52 5.12
CA ASN A 30 6.21 26.09 4.93
C ASN A 30 6.21 27.27 3.96
N ASN A 31 7.21 28.15 4.05
CA ASN A 31 7.42 29.26 3.10
C ASN A 31 8.00 28.76 1.77
N PRO A 32 7.77 29.42 0.62
CA PRO A 32 8.43 29.06 -0.64
C PRO A 32 9.96 29.20 -0.52
N PRO A 33 10.76 28.38 -1.23
CA PRO A 33 12.21 28.45 -1.13
C PRO A 33 12.73 29.81 -1.64
N SER A 34 13.43 30.54 -0.77
CA SER A 34 14.10 31.79 -1.10
C SER A 34 15.57 31.53 -1.48
N GLY A 35 15.84 31.42 -2.78
CA GLY A 35 17.19 31.44 -3.35
C GLY A 35 17.71 30.10 -3.91
N GLY A 36 18.33 30.17 -5.10
CA GLY A 36 19.26 29.20 -5.68
C GLY A 36 18.73 27.79 -6.00
N THR A 37 18.50 27.50 -7.28
CA THR A 37 18.11 26.20 -7.85
C THR A 37 19.08 25.06 -7.51
N THR A 38 18.93 24.46 -6.34
CA THR A 38 19.55 23.17 -6.01
C THR A 38 18.59 22.06 -6.41
N THR A 39 18.95 21.29 -7.44
CA THR A 39 18.12 20.22 -7.99
C THR A 39 18.06 19.02 -7.03
N VAL A 40 16.97 18.23 -7.09
CA VAL A 40 16.74 17.06 -6.20
C VAL A 40 17.90 16.07 -6.28
N GLN A 41 18.53 15.96 -7.45
CA GLN A 41 19.67 15.07 -7.71
C GLN A 41 20.86 15.37 -6.78
N GLN A 42 21.20 16.65 -6.54
CA GLN A 42 22.29 17.01 -5.61
C GLN A 42 21.96 16.63 -4.16
N THR A 43 20.69 16.75 -3.74
CA THR A 43 20.25 16.31 -2.40
C THR A 43 20.29 14.79 -2.27
N THR A 44 19.91 14.04 -3.31
CA THR A 44 19.99 12.56 -3.32
C THR A 44 21.44 12.06 -3.23
N ILE A 45 22.38 12.76 -3.86
CA ILE A 45 23.81 12.39 -3.86
C ILE A 45 24.44 12.57 -2.47
N VAL A 46 24.08 13.62 -1.72
CA VAL A 46 24.60 13.84 -0.35
C VAL A 46 24.05 12.81 0.64
N PHE A 47 22.79 12.38 0.52
CA PHE A 47 22.22 11.34 1.39
C PHE A 47 22.77 9.93 1.09
N LYS A 48 23.17 9.66 -0.16
CA LYS A 48 23.74 8.36 -0.55
C LYS A 48 25.14 8.14 0.06
N ASN A 49 25.91 9.21 0.27
CA ASN A 49 27.28 9.11 0.81
C ASN A 49 27.37 8.97 2.34
N VAL A 50 26.32 9.31 3.10
CA VAL A 50 26.33 9.18 4.57
C VAL A 50 25.90 7.78 5.05
N THR A 51 25.29 6.97 4.19
CA THR A 51 24.63 5.71 4.60
C THR A 51 25.47 4.45 4.29
N ASN A 52 26.65 4.59 3.67
CA ASN A 52 27.41 3.45 3.14
C ASN A 52 28.56 2.94 4.04
N ILE A 53 28.61 3.36 5.31
CA ILE A 53 29.73 3.02 6.22
C ILE A 53 29.39 1.90 7.23
N ASN A 54 28.13 1.44 7.33
CA ASN A 54 27.76 0.67 8.52
C ASN A 54 26.74 -0.46 8.28
N ASN A 55 27.12 -1.53 7.57
CA ASN A 55 26.41 -2.82 7.61
C ASN A 55 27.28 -3.98 7.10
N ASN A 56 28.08 -4.57 8.00
CA ASN A 56 28.65 -5.91 7.86
C ASN A 56 28.30 -6.70 9.12
N GLY A 57 27.42 -7.70 9.01
CA GLY A 57 27.00 -8.55 10.12
C GLY A 57 26.34 -9.83 9.59
N GLY A 58 26.96 -10.97 9.90
CA GLY A 58 26.75 -12.27 9.24
C GLY A 58 25.47 -13.01 9.62
N ARG A 59 25.19 -14.08 8.86
CA ARG A 59 24.10 -15.03 9.11
C ARG A 59 24.66 -16.46 9.07
N GLY A 60 24.65 -17.10 10.24
CA GLY A 60 24.92 -18.52 10.46
C GLY A 60 23.66 -19.38 10.33
N SER A 61 23.88 -20.67 10.18
CA SER A 61 23.07 -21.71 9.55
C SER A 61 22.04 -22.46 10.41
N SER A 62 21.04 -23.00 9.71
CA SER A 62 20.19 -24.20 9.89
C SER A 62 20.07 -24.94 11.23
N SER A 63 18.84 -25.34 11.56
CA SER A 63 18.56 -26.64 12.18
C SER A 63 17.22 -27.20 11.68
N SER A 64 17.23 -28.48 11.33
CA SER A 64 16.14 -29.26 10.74
C SER A 64 15.63 -30.26 11.79
N ASP A 65 14.43 -30.03 12.32
CA ASP A 65 13.60 -31.10 12.94
C ASP A 65 12.14 -30.66 13.25
N ASP A 66 11.80 -29.37 13.09
CA ASP A 66 10.45 -28.83 13.35
C ASP A 66 9.45 -28.94 12.17
N GLY A 67 9.74 -29.75 11.16
CA GLY A 67 8.99 -29.73 9.89
C GLY A 67 7.49 -30.00 10.04
N ILE A 68 7.10 -30.97 10.87
CA ILE A 68 5.70 -31.37 11.03
C ILE A 68 4.91 -30.36 11.88
N SER A 69 5.51 -29.83 12.95
CA SER A 69 4.87 -28.80 13.79
C SER A 69 4.67 -27.49 13.02
N ILE A 70 5.65 -27.10 12.20
CA ILE A 70 5.55 -25.95 11.29
C ILE A 70 4.46 -26.18 10.22
N LEU A 71 4.33 -27.40 9.69
CA LEU A 71 3.26 -27.73 8.74
C LEU A 71 1.88 -27.65 9.39
N ILE A 72 1.69 -28.18 10.60
CA ILE A 72 0.40 -28.10 11.30
C ILE A 72 0.05 -26.64 11.62
N LEU A 73 1.02 -25.86 12.12
CA LEU A 73 0.84 -24.44 12.42
C LEU A 73 0.52 -23.62 11.17
N SER A 74 1.21 -23.88 10.05
CA SER A 74 0.94 -23.18 8.79
C SER A 74 -0.43 -23.51 8.22
N VAL A 75 -0.90 -24.77 8.30
CA VAL A 75 -2.26 -25.14 7.90
C VAL A 75 -3.31 -24.44 8.77
N MET A 76 -3.12 -24.42 10.09
CA MET A 76 -4.03 -23.71 11.00
C MET A 76 -4.06 -22.19 10.71
N LEU A 77 -2.91 -21.60 10.43
CA LEU A 77 -2.79 -20.19 10.09
C LEU A 77 -3.48 -19.87 8.77
N ILE A 78 -3.26 -20.70 7.73
CA ILE A 78 -3.92 -20.56 6.42
C ILE A 78 -5.44 -20.71 6.57
N ALA A 79 -5.90 -21.72 7.31
CA ALA A 79 -7.33 -21.92 7.58
C ALA A 79 -7.93 -20.72 8.33
N GLY A 80 -7.23 -20.21 9.35
CA GLY A 80 -7.64 -19.03 10.12
C GLY A 80 -7.71 -17.76 9.27
N ILE A 81 -6.71 -17.49 8.44
CA ILE A 81 -6.69 -16.33 7.53
C ILE A 81 -7.81 -16.45 6.50
N THR A 82 -7.99 -17.64 5.91
CA THR A 82 -9.05 -17.91 4.91
C THR A 82 -10.44 -17.71 5.51
N TRP A 83 -10.65 -18.22 6.73
CA TRP A 83 -11.90 -18.04 7.47
C TRP A 83 -12.14 -16.57 7.84
N GLY A 84 -11.13 -15.89 8.37
CA GLY A 84 -11.21 -14.48 8.76
C GLY A 84 -11.50 -13.58 7.57
N TYR A 85 -10.79 -13.78 6.46
CA TYR A 85 -11.05 -13.07 5.22
C TYR A 85 -12.46 -13.37 4.70
N SER A 86 -12.89 -14.63 4.64
CA SER A 86 -14.24 -15.01 4.19
C SER A 86 -15.36 -14.35 5.00
N ARG A 87 -15.15 -14.19 6.32
CA ARG A 87 -16.11 -13.58 7.24
C ARG A 87 -16.18 -12.04 7.11
N TYR A 88 -15.02 -11.42 6.89
CA TYR A 88 -14.84 -9.96 6.93
C TYR A 88 -14.44 -9.35 5.58
N ALA A 89 -14.58 -10.07 4.47
CA ALA A 89 -14.11 -9.64 3.15
C ALA A 89 -14.71 -8.28 2.75
N SER A 90 -16.02 -8.11 2.94
CA SER A 90 -16.71 -6.85 2.64
C SER A 90 -16.18 -5.68 3.48
N GLU A 91 -15.92 -5.92 4.75
CA GLU A 91 -15.35 -4.92 5.67
C GLU A 91 -13.89 -4.58 5.32
N ILE A 92 -13.06 -5.59 5.04
CA ILE A 92 -11.65 -5.42 4.63
C ILE A 92 -11.56 -4.59 3.35
N LEU A 93 -12.37 -4.93 2.33
CA LEU A 93 -12.40 -4.18 1.09
C LEU A 93 -13.00 -2.77 1.28
N GLY A 94 -13.91 -2.60 2.24
CA GLY A 94 -14.40 -1.29 2.67
C GLY A 94 -13.29 -0.43 3.28
N TYR A 95 -12.49 -0.98 4.20
CA TYR A 95 -11.34 -0.28 4.77
C TYR A 95 -10.26 0.01 3.74
N TRP A 96 -10.02 -0.92 2.81
CA TRP A 96 -9.11 -0.67 1.69
C TRP A 96 -9.62 0.47 0.80
N ALA A 97 -10.92 0.50 0.49
CA ALA A 97 -11.53 1.61 -0.26
C ALA A 97 -11.33 2.97 0.46
N ASN A 98 -11.61 3.03 1.76
CA ASN A 98 -11.33 4.22 2.59
C ASN A 98 -9.85 4.59 2.51
N GLY A 99 -8.94 3.62 2.66
CA GLY A 99 -7.51 3.85 2.54
C GLY A 99 -7.13 4.48 1.19
N LEU A 100 -7.67 3.94 0.09
CA LEU A 100 -7.40 4.45 -1.26
C LEU A 100 -7.92 5.87 -1.46
N PHE A 101 -9.12 6.19 -0.98
CA PHE A 101 -9.67 7.54 -1.04
C PHE A 101 -8.84 8.56 -0.24
N THR A 102 -8.43 8.20 0.99
CA THR A 102 -7.53 9.04 1.80
C THR A 102 -6.19 9.25 1.10
N CYS A 103 -5.60 8.17 0.58
CA CYS A 103 -4.31 8.24 -0.11
C CYS A 103 -4.40 9.07 -1.40
N SER A 104 -5.44 8.87 -2.20
CA SER A 104 -5.66 9.60 -3.45
C SER A 104 -5.80 11.09 -3.20
N THR A 105 -6.67 11.48 -2.26
CA THR A 105 -6.86 12.89 -1.91
C THR A 105 -5.61 13.52 -1.31
N PHE A 106 -4.87 12.79 -0.47
CA PHE A 106 -3.57 13.25 0.02
C PHE A 106 -2.59 13.54 -1.12
N ILE A 107 -2.41 12.59 -2.04
CA ILE A 107 -1.47 12.74 -3.17
C ILE A 107 -1.89 13.89 -4.08
N LEU A 108 -3.18 14.00 -4.41
CA LEU A 108 -3.70 15.06 -5.26
C LEU A 108 -3.60 16.43 -4.59
N ALA A 109 -3.99 16.54 -3.33
CA ALA A 109 -3.92 17.80 -2.59
C ALA A 109 -2.48 18.26 -2.37
N ALA A 110 -1.57 17.33 -2.03
CA ALA A 110 -0.14 17.61 -1.94
C ALA A 110 0.42 18.05 -3.30
N GLY A 111 0.05 17.35 -4.38
CA GLY A 111 0.45 17.68 -5.74
C GLY A 111 0.01 19.07 -6.19
N ILE A 112 -1.28 19.38 -6.02
CA ILE A 112 -1.85 20.70 -6.38
C ILE A 112 -1.21 21.81 -5.56
N THR A 113 -1.08 21.63 -4.25
CA THR A 113 -0.50 22.64 -3.37
C THR A 113 0.97 22.91 -3.72
N SER A 114 1.75 21.86 -3.99
CA SER A 114 3.14 22.01 -4.43
C SER A 114 3.26 22.65 -5.82
N ALA A 115 2.33 22.39 -6.74
CA ALA A 115 2.24 23.09 -8.04
C ALA A 115 1.98 24.58 -7.86
N LEU A 116 0.96 24.95 -7.08
CA LEU A 116 0.59 26.35 -6.81
C LEU A 116 1.73 27.13 -6.15
N ARG A 117 2.56 26.45 -5.35
CA ARG A 117 3.73 27.04 -4.69
C ARG A 117 4.98 27.10 -5.57
N GLY A 118 4.89 26.69 -6.83
CA GLY A 118 6.03 26.70 -7.77
C GLY A 118 7.19 25.80 -7.33
N GLN A 119 6.93 24.76 -6.52
CA GLN A 119 7.98 23.89 -5.99
C GLN A 119 8.57 22.94 -7.06
N TYR A 120 7.89 22.82 -8.21
CA TYR A 120 8.32 22.02 -9.35
C TYR A 120 9.29 22.80 -10.23
N SER A 121 10.59 22.61 -9.98
CA SER A 121 11.68 23.32 -10.66
C SER A 121 12.29 22.54 -11.83
N SER A 122 11.84 21.32 -12.12
CA SER A 122 12.37 20.45 -13.18
C SER A 122 11.32 19.46 -13.70
N TYR A 123 11.50 18.96 -14.92
CA TYR A 123 10.59 18.00 -15.57
C TYR A 123 10.47 16.66 -14.81
N ASP A 124 11.53 16.25 -14.12
CA ASP A 124 11.57 15.02 -13.30
C ASP A 124 10.48 15.00 -12.21
N TRP A 125 10.02 16.17 -11.74
CA TRP A 125 8.97 16.26 -10.73
C TRP A 125 7.63 15.73 -11.20
N VAL A 126 7.32 15.84 -12.50
CA VAL A 126 6.09 15.32 -13.07
C VAL A 126 6.00 13.82 -12.82
N TRP A 127 7.10 13.08 -13.02
CA TRP A 127 7.15 11.64 -12.77
C TRP A 127 6.99 11.28 -11.29
N TYR A 128 7.42 12.15 -10.38
CA TYR A 128 7.33 11.92 -8.93
C TYR A 128 5.93 12.07 -8.35
N ILE A 129 5.04 12.79 -9.02
CA ILE A 129 3.61 12.91 -8.65
C ILE A 129 2.76 11.97 -9.49
N PHE A 130 3.07 11.89 -10.79
CA PHE A 130 2.31 11.08 -11.73
C PHE A 130 2.36 9.60 -11.37
N MET A 131 3.52 9.05 -11.02
CA MET A 131 3.66 7.63 -10.69
C MET A 131 2.85 7.20 -9.46
N PRO A 132 2.94 7.88 -8.30
CA PRO A 132 2.05 7.60 -7.16
C PRO A 132 0.57 7.75 -7.48
N THR A 133 0.20 8.76 -8.28
CA THR A 133 -1.19 9.01 -8.67
C THR A 133 -1.71 7.86 -9.54
N LEU A 134 -0.93 7.44 -10.54
CA LEU A 134 -1.27 6.33 -11.42
C LEU A 134 -1.38 5.00 -10.64
N ALA A 135 -0.46 4.75 -9.71
CA ALA A 135 -0.48 3.55 -8.88
C ALA A 135 -1.73 3.49 -7.97
N ILE A 136 -2.12 4.61 -7.36
CA ILE A 136 -3.36 4.69 -6.58
C ILE A 136 -4.61 4.59 -7.47
N ALA A 137 -4.62 5.23 -8.65
CA ALA A 137 -5.70 5.09 -9.61
C ALA A 137 -5.89 3.63 -10.04
N PHE A 138 -4.79 2.94 -10.36
CA PHE A 138 -4.83 1.52 -10.68
C PHE A 138 -5.25 0.65 -9.49
N SER A 139 -4.93 1.06 -8.26
CA SER A 139 -5.40 0.35 -7.06
C SER A 139 -6.92 0.40 -6.87
N PHE A 140 -7.62 1.42 -7.40
CA PHE A 140 -9.09 1.38 -7.48
C PHE A 140 -9.59 0.29 -8.43
N HIS A 141 -8.89 0.06 -9.55
CA HIS A 141 -9.19 -1.05 -10.44
C HIS A 141 -8.93 -2.40 -9.77
N LEU A 142 -7.82 -2.54 -9.02
CA LEU A 142 -7.55 -3.73 -8.21
C LEU A 142 -8.65 -3.98 -7.16
N LEU A 143 -9.10 -2.93 -6.48
CA LEU A 143 -10.21 -3.01 -5.53
C LEU A 143 -11.51 -3.47 -6.22
N TYR A 144 -11.78 -2.99 -7.43
CA TYR A 144 -12.92 -3.44 -8.22
C TYR A 144 -12.83 -4.94 -8.52
N LEU A 145 -11.67 -5.42 -9.01
CA LEU A 145 -11.42 -6.85 -9.24
C LEU A 145 -11.61 -7.67 -7.95
N ALA A 146 -11.10 -7.18 -6.83
CA ALA A 146 -11.27 -7.85 -5.54
C ALA A 146 -12.74 -7.93 -5.08
N LYS A 147 -13.55 -6.91 -5.37
CA LYS A 147 -15.00 -6.89 -5.03
C LYS A 147 -15.81 -7.86 -5.86
N ILE A 148 -15.55 -7.93 -7.17
CA ILE A 148 -16.27 -8.88 -8.05
C ILE A 148 -15.82 -10.32 -7.82
N GLY A 149 -14.59 -10.54 -7.35
CA GLY A 149 -14.05 -11.86 -7.03
C GLY A 149 -14.54 -12.48 -5.72
N ILE A 150 -15.42 -11.81 -4.95
CA ILE A 150 -15.95 -12.38 -3.71
C ILE A 150 -16.90 -13.53 -4.05
N ILE A 151 -16.60 -14.73 -3.51
CA ILE A 151 -17.45 -15.90 -3.70
C ILE A 151 -18.82 -15.66 -3.00
N PRO A 152 -19.95 -15.88 -3.69
CA PRO A 152 -21.27 -15.73 -3.09
C PRO A 152 -21.48 -16.72 -1.93
N ASN A 153 -22.23 -16.30 -0.90
CA ASN A 153 -22.62 -17.10 0.27
C ASN A 153 -21.48 -17.59 1.18
N VAL A 154 -20.21 -17.44 0.80
CA VAL A 154 -19.05 -17.86 1.60
C VAL A 154 -19.00 -17.20 2.98
N ARG A 155 -19.47 -15.94 3.09
CA ARG A 155 -19.57 -15.23 4.36
C ARG A 155 -20.55 -15.88 5.35
N GLU A 156 -21.67 -16.41 4.85
CA GLU A 156 -22.68 -17.08 5.68
C GLU A 156 -22.14 -18.42 6.17
N PHE A 157 -21.54 -19.19 5.26
CA PHE A 157 -20.89 -20.46 5.60
C PHE A 157 -19.76 -20.30 6.63
N ALA A 158 -18.92 -19.26 6.51
CA ALA A 158 -17.86 -18.98 7.46
C ALA A 158 -18.38 -18.58 8.86
N ARG A 159 -19.60 -18.03 8.96
CA ARG A 159 -20.21 -17.70 10.27
C ARG A 159 -20.78 -18.91 10.98
N MET A 160 -21.21 -19.92 10.23
CA MET A 160 -21.86 -21.13 10.78
C MET A 160 -20.86 -22.21 11.21
N HIS A 161 -19.62 -22.17 10.70
CA HIS A 161 -18.61 -23.21 10.93
C HIS A 161 -17.36 -22.65 11.61
N THR A 162 -16.64 -23.53 12.33
CA THR A 162 -15.31 -23.20 12.87
C THR A 162 -14.28 -23.11 11.74
N PHE A 163 -13.15 -22.43 11.97
CA PHE A 163 -12.17 -22.16 10.91
C PHE A 163 -11.60 -23.43 10.25
N MET A 164 -11.34 -24.50 11.00
CA MET A 164 -10.84 -25.77 10.44
C MET A 164 -11.91 -26.50 9.64
N ASP A 165 -13.14 -26.57 10.16
CA ASP A 165 -14.26 -27.25 9.51
C ASP A 165 -14.66 -26.53 8.22
N PHE A 166 -14.69 -25.20 8.27
CA PHE A 166 -14.89 -24.35 7.11
C PHE A 166 -13.84 -24.59 6.01
N TYR A 167 -12.56 -24.67 6.38
CA TYR A 167 -11.46 -24.84 5.43
C TYR A 167 -11.39 -26.27 4.85
N LEU A 168 -11.57 -27.29 5.67
CA LEU A 168 -11.38 -28.68 5.23
C LEU A 168 -12.64 -29.29 4.60
N ASN A 169 -13.82 -28.96 5.13
CA ASN A 169 -15.06 -29.67 4.79
C ASN A 169 -16.07 -28.82 4.00
N VAL A 170 -16.09 -27.50 4.20
CA VAL A 170 -17.08 -26.61 3.55
C VAL A 170 -16.54 -26.03 2.23
N LEU A 171 -15.27 -25.62 2.21
CA LEU A 171 -14.63 -25.09 1.00
C LEU A 171 -14.20 -26.21 0.05
N ARG A 172 -14.67 -26.14 -1.19
CA ARG A 172 -14.11 -26.91 -2.31
C ARG A 172 -12.64 -26.52 -2.53
N GLU A 173 -11.86 -27.44 -3.08
CA GLU A 173 -10.43 -27.22 -3.32
C GLU A 173 -10.14 -25.99 -4.19
N GLU A 174 -10.90 -25.82 -5.26
CA GLU A 174 -10.87 -24.64 -6.13
C GLU A 174 -11.15 -23.34 -5.36
N HIS A 175 -12.15 -23.34 -4.47
CA HIS A 175 -12.50 -22.16 -3.67
C HIS A 175 -11.40 -21.82 -2.65
N ARG A 176 -10.71 -22.82 -2.09
CA ARG A 176 -9.56 -22.58 -1.20
C ARG A 176 -8.43 -21.89 -1.95
N SER A 177 -8.04 -22.45 -3.10
CA SER A 177 -6.96 -21.89 -3.92
C SER A 177 -7.30 -20.47 -4.39
N TRP A 178 -8.53 -20.26 -4.87
CA TRP A 178 -9.02 -18.93 -5.24
C TRP A 178 -8.93 -17.92 -4.08
N LEU A 179 -9.44 -18.28 -2.90
CA LEU A 179 -9.41 -17.39 -1.73
C LEU A 179 -7.98 -17.02 -1.34
N LEU A 180 -7.02 -17.93 -1.44
CA LEU A 180 -5.62 -17.63 -1.15
C LEU A 180 -5.01 -16.63 -2.13
N PHE A 181 -5.27 -16.79 -3.44
CA PHE A 181 -4.87 -15.81 -4.44
C PHE A 181 -5.56 -14.46 -4.20
N GLN A 182 -6.85 -14.46 -3.86
CA GLN A 182 -7.58 -13.24 -3.58
C GLN A 182 -7.01 -12.51 -2.35
N ILE A 183 -6.74 -13.23 -1.26
CA ILE A 183 -6.15 -12.68 -0.03
C ILE A 183 -4.77 -12.08 -0.30
N ALA A 184 -3.90 -12.83 -0.99
CA ALA A 184 -2.56 -12.36 -1.34
C ALA A 184 -2.63 -11.15 -2.30
N GLY A 185 -3.52 -11.19 -3.28
CA GLY A 185 -3.77 -10.10 -4.21
C GLY A 185 -4.22 -8.81 -3.50
N VAL A 186 -5.17 -8.91 -2.56
CA VAL A 186 -5.60 -7.78 -1.72
C VAL A 186 -4.43 -7.26 -0.87
N LEU A 187 -3.68 -8.14 -0.22
CA LEU A 187 -2.52 -7.76 0.60
C LEU A 187 -1.48 -6.97 -0.22
N PHE A 188 -1.13 -7.47 -1.40
CA PHE A 188 -0.18 -6.78 -2.29
C PHE A 188 -0.73 -5.46 -2.82
N GLY A 189 -2.04 -5.39 -3.11
CA GLY A 189 -2.71 -4.14 -3.52
C GLY A 189 -2.70 -3.08 -2.42
N VAL A 190 -2.94 -3.47 -1.17
CA VAL A 190 -2.83 -2.58 0.01
C VAL A 190 -1.40 -2.10 0.19
N LEU A 191 -0.41 -3.00 0.12
CA LEU A 191 1.00 -2.64 0.24
C LEU A 191 1.44 -1.69 -0.88
N ALA A 192 1.01 -1.91 -2.12
CA ALA A 192 1.28 -1.03 -3.25
C ALA A 192 0.72 0.37 -2.99
N ALA A 193 -0.51 0.50 -2.48
CA ALA A 193 -1.09 1.78 -2.13
C ALA A 193 -0.30 2.51 -1.03
N ILE A 194 0.13 1.78 0.01
CA ILE A 194 0.98 2.35 1.08
C ILE A 194 2.30 2.87 0.51
N ILE A 195 2.97 2.08 -0.35
CA ILE A 195 4.25 2.46 -0.96
C ILE A 195 4.08 3.68 -1.87
N ALA A 196 3.00 3.75 -2.65
CA ALA A 196 2.69 4.91 -3.47
C ALA A 196 2.53 6.19 -2.62
N THR A 197 1.80 6.09 -1.50
CA THR A 197 1.62 7.21 -0.56
C THR A 197 2.93 7.59 0.13
N MET A 198 3.72 6.61 0.59
CA MET A 198 5.04 6.86 1.17
C MET A 198 5.98 7.55 0.18
N ARG A 199 5.91 7.17 -1.10
CA ARG A 199 6.69 7.81 -2.17
C ARG A 199 6.29 9.27 -2.36
N SER A 200 4.99 9.57 -2.40
CA SER A 200 4.50 10.96 -2.44
C SER A 200 4.94 11.76 -1.21
N LEU A 201 4.82 11.17 -0.02
CA LEU A 201 5.24 11.78 1.25
C LEU A 201 6.75 12.05 1.29
N HIS A 202 7.57 11.16 0.72
CA HIS A 202 9.01 11.37 0.59
C HIS A 202 9.31 12.64 -0.19
N TYR A 203 8.72 12.78 -1.38
CA TYR A 203 8.95 13.94 -2.23
C TYR A 203 8.45 15.23 -1.59
N LEU A 204 7.29 15.17 -0.93
CA LEU A 204 6.77 16.30 -0.16
C LEU A 204 7.73 16.73 0.96
N SER A 205 8.30 15.75 1.67
CA SER A 205 9.28 16.03 2.72
C SER A 205 10.57 16.66 2.19
N LEU A 206 11.02 16.29 1.00
CA LEU A 206 12.18 16.92 0.35
C LEU A 206 11.91 18.36 -0.05
N MET A 207 10.71 18.68 -0.54
CA MET A 207 10.31 20.06 -0.85
C MET A 207 10.34 20.94 0.39
N ASN A 208 9.80 20.41 1.49
CA ASN A 208 9.67 21.09 2.77
C ASN A 208 11.00 21.30 3.52
N GLN A 209 12.05 20.57 3.16
CA GLN A 209 13.39 20.80 3.69
C GLN A 209 14.09 22.02 3.08
N ARG A 210 13.68 22.45 1.88
CA ARG A 210 14.31 23.58 1.15
C ARG A 210 13.92 24.95 1.68
N SER A 211 12.82 25.02 2.42
CA SER A 211 12.21 26.28 2.86
C SER A 211 12.78 26.84 4.18
N GLY A 212 13.87 26.30 4.73
CA GLY A 212 14.47 26.79 5.98
C GLY A 212 13.54 26.75 7.20
N SER A 213 12.52 25.89 7.18
CA SER A 213 11.45 25.85 8.19
C SER A 213 11.91 25.34 9.56
N ALA A 214 11.28 25.83 10.63
CA ALA A 214 11.44 25.31 11.99
C ALA A 214 11.15 23.79 12.10
N LEU A 215 10.35 23.24 11.18
CA LEU A 215 10.02 21.81 11.11
C LEU A 215 11.00 20.99 10.26
N ALA A 216 12.11 21.58 9.78
CA ALA A 216 13.06 20.89 8.90
C ALA A 216 13.60 19.57 9.48
N GLY A 217 13.75 19.46 10.80
CA GLY A 217 14.14 18.21 11.48
C GLY A 217 13.13 17.08 11.31
N ALA A 218 11.83 17.38 11.48
CA ALA A 218 10.76 16.41 11.27
C ALA A 218 10.68 15.97 9.80
N TRP A 219 10.82 16.92 8.86
CA TRP A 219 10.85 16.60 7.43
C TRP A 219 12.04 15.72 7.02
N ARG A 220 13.21 15.89 7.65
CA ARG A 220 14.37 15.00 7.45
C ARG A 220 14.10 13.59 7.97
N LEU A 221 13.46 13.45 9.13
CA LEU A 221 13.08 12.14 9.67
C LEU A 221 12.10 11.42 8.72
N ILE A 222 11.07 12.14 8.24
CA ILE A 222 10.09 11.60 7.28
C ILE A 222 10.80 11.18 5.99
N ALA A 223 11.70 12.00 5.45
CA ALA A 223 12.47 11.65 4.26
C ALA A 223 13.31 10.38 4.47
N LYS A 224 13.92 10.22 5.65
CA LYS A 224 14.72 9.03 5.98
C LYS A 224 13.87 7.77 6.04
N ILE A 225 12.72 7.82 6.70
CA ILE A 225 11.80 6.68 6.83
C ILE A 225 11.22 6.27 5.46
N THR A 226 10.96 7.25 4.60
CA THR A 226 10.34 7.02 3.29
C THR A 226 11.35 6.80 2.16
N PHE A 227 12.65 6.90 2.43
CA PHE A 227 13.72 6.84 1.42
C PHE A 227 13.65 5.57 0.54
N ALA A 228 13.39 4.42 1.15
CA ALA A 228 13.28 3.15 0.44
C ALA A 228 12.21 3.20 -0.67
N SER A 229 11.05 3.81 -0.40
CA SER A 229 9.93 3.94 -1.34
C SER A 229 10.26 4.85 -2.55
N ALA A 230 11.14 5.82 -2.37
CA ALA A 230 11.53 6.78 -3.41
C ALA A 230 12.68 6.29 -4.31
N SER A 231 13.46 5.32 -3.85
CA SER A 231 14.53 4.69 -4.64
C SER A 231 14.01 4.00 -5.91
N SER A 232 14.91 3.71 -6.86
CA SER A 232 14.58 2.90 -8.05
C SER A 232 14.10 1.51 -7.68
N THR A 233 14.68 0.91 -6.63
CA THR A 233 14.24 -0.36 -6.06
C THR A 233 12.82 -0.26 -5.52
N GLY A 234 12.48 0.85 -4.85
CA GLY A 234 11.12 1.13 -4.37
C GLY A 234 10.10 1.26 -5.50
N LEU A 235 10.48 1.88 -6.62
CA LEU A 235 9.64 1.95 -7.81
C LEU A 235 9.42 0.56 -8.43
N PHE A 236 10.49 -0.22 -8.59
CA PHE A 236 10.38 -1.60 -9.06
C PHE A 236 9.48 -2.42 -8.15
N PHE A 237 9.65 -2.32 -6.83
CA PHE A 237 8.84 -3.04 -5.85
C PHE A 237 7.37 -2.62 -5.90
N LEU A 238 7.08 -1.33 -6.07
CA LEU A 238 5.72 -0.82 -6.28
C LEU A 238 5.08 -1.44 -7.53
N LEU A 239 5.78 -1.40 -8.67
CA LEU A 239 5.30 -1.95 -9.94
C LEU A 239 5.10 -3.47 -9.84
N PHE A 240 6.05 -4.16 -9.23
CA PHE A 240 6.00 -5.60 -9.00
C PHE A 240 4.79 -5.99 -8.12
N LEU A 241 4.59 -5.33 -6.99
CA LEU A 241 3.43 -5.59 -6.12
C LEU A 241 2.11 -5.28 -6.81
N THR A 242 2.05 -4.20 -7.58
CA THR A 242 0.87 -3.82 -8.34
C THR A 242 0.54 -4.86 -9.42
N GLY A 243 1.54 -5.30 -10.17
CA GLY A 243 1.40 -6.34 -11.19
C GLY A 243 1.05 -7.70 -10.60
N LEU A 244 1.68 -8.08 -9.48
CA LEU A 244 1.39 -9.32 -8.77
C LEU A 244 -0.03 -9.32 -8.19
N SER A 245 -0.46 -8.20 -7.62
CA SER A 245 -1.84 -8.01 -7.15
C SER A 245 -2.84 -8.16 -8.30
N TYR A 246 -2.59 -7.51 -9.44
CA TYR A 246 -3.42 -7.66 -10.64
C TYR A 246 -3.48 -9.13 -11.09
N PHE A 247 -2.33 -9.78 -11.23
CA PHE A 247 -2.22 -11.16 -11.68
C PHE A 247 -3.01 -12.13 -10.79
N MET A 248 -2.99 -11.89 -9.47
CA MET A 248 -3.76 -12.68 -8.49
C MET A 248 -5.26 -12.38 -8.52
N LEU A 249 -5.66 -11.10 -8.56
CA LEU A 249 -7.07 -10.69 -8.48
C LEU A 249 -7.85 -10.85 -9.79
N SER A 250 -7.16 -10.83 -10.93
CA SER A 250 -7.77 -11.07 -12.26
C SER A 250 -8.08 -12.54 -12.53
N GLY A 251 -7.58 -13.45 -11.68
CA GLY A 251 -7.76 -14.89 -11.82
C GLY A 251 -6.74 -15.59 -12.73
N ASN A 252 -5.85 -14.84 -13.39
CA ASN A 252 -4.75 -15.43 -14.16
C ASN A 252 -3.88 -16.35 -13.29
N ALA A 253 -3.55 -15.95 -12.05
CA ALA A 253 -2.78 -16.79 -11.13
C ALA A 253 -3.48 -18.12 -10.79
N PHE A 254 -4.81 -18.09 -10.72
CA PHE A 254 -5.63 -19.27 -10.47
C PHE A 254 -5.67 -20.17 -11.71
N GLU A 255 -5.83 -19.63 -12.92
CA GLU A 255 -5.81 -20.41 -14.16
C GLU A 255 -4.49 -21.17 -14.39
N PHE A 256 -3.34 -20.55 -14.04
CA PHE A 256 -2.03 -21.20 -14.15
C PHE A 256 -1.72 -22.16 -13.00
N TRP A 257 -2.56 -22.22 -11.96
CA TRP A 257 -2.36 -23.16 -10.87
C TRP A 257 -2.74 -24.56 -11.35
N PRO A 258 -1.93 -25.60 -11.06
CA PRO A 258 -2.26 -26.97 -11.46
C PRO A 258 -3.48 -27.45 -10.68
N HIS A 259 -4.60 -27.61 -11.38
CA HIS A 259 -5.80 -28.24 -10.86
C HIS A 259 -5.84 -29.69 -11.36
N LYS A 260 -6.21 -30.65 -10.50
CA LYS A 260 -6.52 -31.99 -10.97
C LYS A 260 -7.84 -31.92 -11.77
N PRO A 261 -7.94 -32.55 -12.95
CA PRO A 261 -9.17 -32.61 -13.73
C PRO A 261 -10.28 -33.35 -12.99
#